data_AF-A0A6B2XAR4-F1
#
_entry.id   AF-A0A6B2XAR4-F1
#
_cell.length_a   1.000
_cell.length_b   1.000
_cell.length_c   1.000
_cell.angle_alpha   90.00
_cell.angle_beta   90.00
_cell.angle_gamma   90.00
#
_symmetry.space_group_name_H-M   'P 1'
#
loop_
_entity.id
_entity.type
_entity.pdbx_description
1 polymer ?
#
loop_
_entity_poly.entity_id
_entity_poly.type
_entity_poly.pdbx_seq_one_letter_code
_entity_poly.pdbx_strand_id
1 'polypeptide(L)'
;MTDSPESASFRLAYVPGVTPAKWVRIWNERLPDIPLELLQVAAAEASDVLRDGGADAGLVRLPVDRTVFSAIPLYSETTVVVVPKDHVVTAAEEVTLEDLADEVVLHPLDDVIGWERLPGEPAFERPATTADAIELVAANIGVLVVPQSLARLHHRRDLTYRPLTDAPQSDIALSWREDATTDRVEDFIGIVRGRTVNSSRGRTQPEPERKERSEKTGARKAAGTGKGAARGASGRSGASGRSGGSGRSGGPKGAGARKGKPKRRG
;
A
#
# COMPACT_ATOMS: atom_id res chain seq x y z
N MET A 1 -19.19 -15.02 -41.13
CA MET A 1 -18.90 -16.08 -40.15
C MET A 1 -18.47 -15.38 -38.89
N THR A 2 -19.18 -15.65 -37.82
CA THR A 2 -19.21 -14.91 -36.55
C THR A 2 -17.93 -15.17 -35.76
N ASP A 3 -17.14 -14.12 -35.55
CA ASP A 3 -16.03 -14.16 -34.60
C ASP A 3 -16.54 -13.58 -33.27
N SER A 4 -16.71 -14.44 -32.25
CA SER A 4 -16.82 -14.08 -30.82
C SER A 4 -16.89 -15.35 -29.95
N PRO A 5 -16.32 -15.34 -28.72
CA PRO A 5 -15.91 -14.15 -27.96
C PRO A 5 -14.43 -14.12 -27.54
N GLU A 6 -13.91 -12.91 -27.36
CA GLU A 6 -12.72 -12.61 -26.54
C GLU A 6 -12.94 -13.13 -25.09
N SER A 7 -12.35 -14.29 -24.79
CA SER A 7 -12.19 -15.03 -23.51
C SER A 7 -12.83 -14.40 -22.26
N ALA A 8 -13.86 -14.99 -21.64
CA ALA A 8 -13.75 -16.09 -20.67
C ALA A 8 -12.88 -15.71 -19.45
N SER A 9 -13.50 -15.13 -18.42
CA SER A 9 -12.92 -14.78 -17.10
C SER A 9 -11.67 -13.86 -17.05
N PHE A 10 -11.42 -13.28 -15.87
CA PHE A 10 -10.20 -12.57 -15.52
C PHE A 10 -9.58 -13.27 -14.31
N ARG A 11 -8.33 -13.70 -14.43
CA ARG A 11 -7.61 -14.50 -13.43
C ARG A 11 -6.68 -13.61 -12.62
N LEU A 12 -6.93 -13.53 -11.32
CA LEU A 12 -6.14 -12.77 -10.38
C LEU A 12 -5.39 -13.70 -9.43
N ALA A 13 -4.08 -13.77 -9.59
CA ALA A 13 -3.21 -14.43 -8.63
C ALA A 13 -3.10 -13.59 -7.34
N TYR A 14 -2.97 -14.23 -6.19
CA TYR A 14 -2.68 -13.53 -4.93
C TYR A 14 -1.85 -14.41 -3.98
N VAL A 15 -0.90 -13.78 -3.30
CA VAL A 15 0.01 -14.46 -2.36
C VAL A 15 -0.57 -14.52 -0.94
N PRO A 16 -0.09 -15.42 -0.06
CA PRO A 16 -0.51 -15.49 1.32
C PRO A 16 -0.40 -14.15 2.06
N GLY A 17 -1.38 -13.87 2.92
CA GLY A 17 -1.50 -12.63 3.67
C GLY A 17 -2.24 -11.51 2.93
N VAL A 18 -2.39 -11.60 1.61
CA VAL A 18 -3.15 -10.61 0.85
C VAL A 18 -4.64 -10.95 0.83
N THR A 19 -5.49 -9.96 1.10
CA THR A 19 -6.96 -10.11 1.08
C THR A 19 -7.58 -9.41 -0.13
N PRO A 20 -7.93 -10.11 -1.22
CA PRO A 20 -8.43 -9.49 -2.45
C PRO A 20 -9.90 -9.03 -2.37
N ALA A 21 -10.62 -9.35 -1.28
CA ALA A 21 -12.07 -9.24 -1.15
C ALA A 21 -12.63 -7.86 -1.55
N LYS A 22 -11.93 -6.76 -1.19
CA LYS A 22 -12.35 -5.40 -1.56
C LYS A 22 -12.42 -5.21 -3.07
N TRP A 23 -11.39 -5.63 -3.80
CA TRP A 23 -11.32 -5.44 -5.25
C TRP A 23 -12.21 -6.44 -5.99
N VAL A 24 -12.34 -7.66 -5.46
CA VAL A 24 -13.28 -8.68 -5.96
C VAL A 24 -14.72 -8.16 -5.95
N ARG A 25 -15.14 -7.57 -4.83
CA ARG A 25 -16.48 -6.99 -4.71
C ARG A 25 -16.71 -5.92 -5.79
N ILE A 26 -15.77 -5.00 -5.94
CA ILE A 26 -15.91 -3.89 -6.91
C ILE A 26 -15.87 -4.41 -8.35
N TRP A 27 -15.07 -5.44 -8.64
CA TRP A 27 -15.04 -6.07 -9.96
C TRP A 27 -16.40 -6.67 -10.30
N ASN A 28 -16.95 -7.51 -9.42
CA ASN A 28 -18.24 -8.16 -9.64
C ASN A 28 -19.40 -7.15 -9.77
N GLU A 29 -19.31 -5.99 -9.12
CA GLU A 29 -20.27 -4.89 -9.27
C GLU A 29 -20.15 -4.17 -10.63
N ARG A 30 -18.95 -4.07 -11.20
CA ARG A 30 -18.69 -3.29 -12.43
C ARG A 30 -18.71 -4.12 -13.70
N LEU A 31 -18.29 -5.37 -13.61
CA LEU A 31 -18.12 -6.30 -14.71
C LEU A 31 -18.84 -7.61 -14.38
N PRO A 32 -20.17 -7.59 -14.14
CA PRO A 32 -20.91 -8.77 -13.70
C PRO A 32 -20.87 -9.92 -14.71
N ASP A 33 -20.66 -9.62 -15.99
CA ASP A 33 -20.60 -10.60 -17.07
C ASP A 33 -19.19 -11.20 -17.25
N ILE A 34 -18.19 -10.73 -16.51
CA ILE A 34 -16.80 -11.21 -16.58
C ILE A 34 -16.42 -11.83 -15.24
N PRO A 35 -16.43 -13.17 -15.12
CA PRO A 35 -16.04 -13.84 -13.88
C PRO A 35 -14.63 -13.46 -13.44
N LEU A 36 -14.45 -13.22 -12.14
CA LEU A 36 -13.14 -13.04 -11.52
C LEU A 36 -12.69 -14.36 -10.88
N GLU A 37 -11.69 -15.00 -11.46
CA GLU A 37 -11.08 -16.21 -10.93
C GLU A 37 -9.93 -15.84 -9.99
N LEU A 38 -9.96 -16.35 -8.76
CA LEU A 38 -8.92 -16.12 -7.77
C LEU A 38 -7.99 -17.32 -7.68
N LEU A 39 -6.69 -17.08 -7.85
CA LEU A 39 -5.66 -18.11 -7.80
C LEU A 39 -4.72 -17.82 -6.63
N GLN A 40 -4.85 -18.58 -5.54
CA GLN A 40 -3.88 -18.49 -4.45
C GLN A 40 -2.60 -19.21 -4.87
N VAL A 41 -1.47 -18.51 -4.81
CA VAL A 41 -0.16 -19.03 -5.27
C VAL A 41 0.90 -18.78 -4.20
N ALA A 42 1.93 -19.63 -4.12
CA ALA A 42 3.04 -19.36 -3.23
C ALA A 42 3.74 -18.05 -3.63
N ALA A 43 4.27 -17.30 -2.67
CA ALA A 43 4.92 -16.02 -2.94
C ALA A 43 6.10 -16.17 -3.93
N ALA A 44 6.87 -17.27 -3.81
CA ALA A 44 7.99 -17.58 -4.70
C ALA A 44 7.55 -17.91 -6.13
N GLU A 45 6.34 -18.46 -6.33
CA GLU A 45 5.84 -18.90 -7.64
C GLU A 45 5.07 -17.80 -8.37
N ALA A 46 4.67 -16.73 -7.68
CA ALA A 46 3.76 -15.73 -8.21
C ALA A 46 4.29 -15.05 -9.49
N SER A 47 5.59 -14.80 -9.56
CA SER A 47 6.21 -14.22 -10.76
C SER A 47 6.17 -15.18 -11.94
N ASP A 48 6.38 -16.47 -11.71
CA ASP A 48 6.39 -17.47 -12.78
C ASP A 48 4.97 -17.69 -13.32
N VAL A 49 3.98 -17.76 -12.43
CA VAL A 49 2.55 -17.83 -12.82
C VAL A 49 2.14 -16.65 -13.71
N LEU A 50 2.61 -15.43 -13.39
CA LEU A 50 2.33 -14.25 -14.22
C LEU A 50 3.10 -14.30 -15.55
N ARG A 51 4.37 -14.70 -15.52
CA ARG A 51 5.21 -14.79 -16.74
C ARG A 51 4.64 -15.78 -17.74
N ASP A 52 4.15 -16.91 -17.25
CA ASP A 52 3.62 -18.00 -18.08
C ASP A 52 2.17 -17.76 -18.53
N GLY A 53 1.56 -16.64 -18.12
CA GLY A 53 0.17 -16.31 -18.45
C GLY A 53 -0.85 -17.20 -17.71
N GLY A 54 -0.45 -17.81 -16.59
CA GLY A 54 -1.33 -18.55 -15.68
C GLY A 54 -2.33 -17.63 -14.96
N ALA A 55 -2.00 -16.34 -14.81
CA ALA A 55 -2.89 -15.29 -14.36
C ALA A 55 -2.72 -14.01 -15.20
N ASP A 56 -3.77 -13.19 -15.25
CA ASP A 56 -3.77 -11.93 -16.03
C ASP A 56 -3.18 -10.77 -15.21
N ALA A 57 -3.33 -10.82 -13.88
CA ALA A 57 -2.67 -9.94 -12.93
C ALA A 57 -2.44 -10.66 -11.60
N GLY A 58 -1.59 -10.10 -10.74
CA GLY A 58 -1.25 -10.67 -9.44
C GLY A 58 -1.17 -9.61 -8.34
N LEU A 59 -1.68 -9.95 -7.16
CA LEU A 59 -1.40 -9.22 -5.93
C LEU A 59 -0.20 -9.88 -5.25
N VAL A 60 0.97 -9.29 -5.45
CA VAL A 60 2.26 -9.90 -5.15
C VAL A 60 3.08 -9.04 -4.20
N ARG A 61 4.10 -9.64 -3.59
CA ARG A 61 5.10 -8.92 -2.79
C ARG A 61 6.17 -8.34 -3.71
N LEU A 62 6.62 -7.13 -3.40
CA LEU A 62 7.80 -6.55 -4.03
C LEU A 62 9.09 -7.06 -3.37
N PRO A 63 10.22 -7.06 -4.08
CA PRO A 63 10.40 -6.60 -5.47
C PRO A 63 9.89 -7.60 -6.52
N VAL A 64 9.50 -7.07 -7.68
CA VAL A 64 9.28 -7.85 -8.91
C VAL A 64 10.23 -7.33 -9.99
N ASP A 65 10.56 -8.17 -10.97
CA ASP A 65 11.37 -7.76 -12.12
C ASP A 65 10.61 -6.73 -12.99
N ARG A 66 11.04 -5.47 -12.90
CA ARG A 66 10.41 -4.34 -13.60
C ARG A 66 10.69 -4.30 -15.11
N THR A 67 11.53 -5.20 -15.63
CA THR A 67 11.76 -5.36 -17.07
C THR A 67 10.76 -6.33 -17.71
N VAL A 68 10.09 -7.14 -16.88
CA VAL A 68 9.08 -8.13 -17.29
C VAL A 68 7.68 -7.68 -16.85
N PHE A 69 7.60 -7.05 -15.68
CA PHE A 69 6.34 -6.71 -15.04
C PHE A 69 6.16 -5.21 -14.82
N SER A 70 5.00 -4.73 -15.22
CA SER A 70 4.44 -3.50 -14.67
C SER A 70 3.88 -3.77 -13.29
N ALA A 71 4.07 -2.82 -12.36
CA ALA A 71 3.54 -2.96 -11.00
C ALA A 71 3.15 -1.63 -10.36
N ILE A 72 2.05 -1.64 -9.63
CA ILE A 72 1.52 -0.50 -8.85
C ILE A 72 1.58 -0.88 -7.37
N PRO A 73 2.41 -0.21 -6.55
CA PRO A 73 2.40 -0.38 -5.10
C PRO A 73 1.02 -0.04 -4.51
N LEU A 74 0.54 -0.87 -3.59
CA LEU A 74 -0.78 -0.74 -2.97
C LEU A 74 -0.68 -0.30 -1.53
N TYR A 75 0.10 -1.04 -0.72
CA TYR A 75 0.34 -0.75 0.68
C TYR A 75 1.58 -1.49 1.17
N SER A 76 2.17 -0.99 2.26
CA SER A 76 3.26 -1.63 2.97
C SER A 76 2.73 -2.32 4.22
N GLU A 77 3.17 -3.55 4.47
CA GLU A 77 2.83 -4.31 5.66
C GLU A 77 3.90 -4.10 6.74
N THR A 78 3.44 -3.83 7.96
CA THR A 78 4.30 -3.81 9.15
C THR A 78 4.85 -5.20 9.40
N THR A 79 6.15 -5.27 9.65
CA THR A 79 6.83 -6.49 10.09
C THR A 79 6.68 -6.66 11.60
N VAL A 80 6.40 -7.87 12.04
CA VAL A 80 6.14 -8.19 13.44
C VAL A 80 6.93 -9.43 13.84
N VAL A 81 7.28 -9.53 15.11
CA VAL A 81 7.75 -10.78 15.72
C VAL A 81 6.57 -11.51 16.34
N VAL A 82 6.42 -12.79 16.03
CA VAL A 82 5.44 -13.72 16.59
C VAL A 82 6.12 -14.52 17.70
N VAL A 83 5.48 -14.55 18.87
CA VAL A 83 5.99 -15.15 20.09
C VAL A 83 4.88 -15.79 20.92
N PRO A 84 5.19 -16.72 21.85
CA PRO A 84 4.28 -17.13 22.90
C PRO A 84 3.80 -15.94 23.75
N LYS A 85 2.58 -16.04 24.29
CA LYS A 85 1.98 -14.93 25.08
C LYS A 85 2.71 -14.57 26.37
N ASP A 86 3.52 -15.47 26.89
CA ASP A 86 4.34 -15.31 28.09
C ASP A 86 5.80 -14.93 27.78
N HIS A 87 6.14 -14.72 26.50
CA HIS A 87 7.49 -14.32 26.08
C HIS A 87 7.86 -12.92 26.58
N VAL A 88 9.14 -12.69 26.90
CA VAL A 88 9.64 -11.44 27.50
C VAL A 88 9.34 -10.20 26.66
N VAL A 89 9.45 -10.31 25.33
CA VAL A 89 9.17 -9.20 24.38
C VAL A 89 7.72 -8.70 24.46
N THR A 90 6.80 -9.47 25.03
CA THR A 90 5.40 -9.03 25.20
C THR A 90 5.24 -7.91 26.23
N ALA A 91 6.27 -7.68 27.07
CA ALA A 91 6.32 -6.59 28.05
C ALA A 91 6.43 -5.19 27.40
N ALA A 92 6.84 -5.11 26.13
CA ALA A 92 6.86 -3.89 25.34
C ALA A 92 5.71 -3.89 24.32
N GLU A 93 5.29 -2.69 23.89
CA GLU A 93 4.29 -2.53 22.81
C GLU A 93 4.89 -2.73 21.42
N GLU A 94 6.17 -2.38 21.26
CA GLU A 94 6.98 -2.50 20.05
C GLU A 94 8.39 -2.98 20.43
N VAL A 95 9.10 -3.57 19.48
CA VAL A 95 10.38 -4.26 19.68
C VAL A 95 11.35 -3.83 18.56
N THR A 96 12.64 -3.98 18.78
CA THR A 96 13.70 -3.78 17.77
C THR A 96 14.34 -5.11 17.36
N LEU A 97 15.08 -5.15 16.26
CA LEU A 97 15.87 -6.33 15.90
C LEU A 97 16.97 -6.63 16.92
N GLU A 98 17.49 -5.61 17.60
CA GLU A 98 18.49 -5.76 18.67
C GLU A 98 17.92 -6.49 19.88
N ASP A 99 16.65 -6.27 20.22
CA ASP A 99 15.96 -7.00 21.29
C ASP A 99 15.81 -8.51 20.99
N LEU A 100 15.98 -8.92 19.73
CA LEU A 100 15.94 -10.32 19.29
C LEU A 100 17.35 -10.93 19.13
N ALA A 101 18.42 -10.19 19.44
CA ALA A 101 19.79 -10.62 19.14
C ALA A 101 20.18 -11.96 19.80
N ASP A 102 19.68 -12.21 21.01
CA ASP A 102 19.94 -13.45 21.77
C ASP A 102 18.85 -14.51 21.58
N GLU A 103 17.82 -14.23 20.77
CA GLU A 103 16.71 -15.14 20.52
C GLU A 103 17.01 -16.06 19.33
N VAL A 104 16.51 -17.30 19.40
CA VAL A 104 16.51 -18.18 18.23
C VAL A 104 15.42 -17.71 17.27
N VAL A 105 15.82 -17.20 16.10
CA VAL A 105 14.89 -16.74 15.06
C VAL A 105 14.71 -17.81 14.00
N LEU A 106 13.46 -18.18 13.78
CA LEU A 106 13.04 -19.13 12.76
C LEU A 106 12.95 -18.43 11.40
N HIS A 107 13.66 -18.99 10.40
CA HIS A 107 13.64 -18.50 9.02
C HIS A 107 13.07 -19.57 8.09
N PRO A 108 11.75 -19.58 7.82
CA PRO A 108 11.17 -20.56 6.93
C PRO A 108 11.70 -20.40 5.49
N LEU A 109 11.59 -21.44 4.67
CA LEU A 109 12.06 -21.38 3.27
C LEU A 109 11.19 -20.45 2.40
N ASP A 110 9.95 -20.19 2.81
CA ASP A 110 9.02 -19.27 2.17
C ASP A 110 9.05 -17.84 2.76
N ASP A 111 10.09 -17.47 3.51
CA ASP A 111 10.25 -16.11 4.06
C ASP A 111 10.21 -15.07 2.93
N VAL A 112 9.43 -14.02 3.17
CA VAL A 112 9.10 -12.97 2.21
C VAL A 112 9.72 -11.62 2.57
N ILE A 113 10.48 -11.54 3.67
CA ILE A 113 11.14 -10.32 4.10
C ILE A 113 12.50 -10.20 3.40
N GLY A 114 12.75 -9.04 2.78
CA GLY A 114 14.00 -8.73 2.11
C GLY A 114 15.11 -8.35 3.10
N TRP A 115 15.58 -9.30 3.90
CA TRP A 115 16.65 -9.08 4.88
C TRP A 115 17.99 -8.74 4.22
N GLU A 116 18.64 -7.67 4.68
CA GLU A 116 20.07 -7.46 4.44
C GLU A 116 20.93 -8.38 5.32
N ARG A 117 20.48 -8.60 6.56
CA ARG A 117 21.06 -9.52 7.54
C ARG A 117 19.92 -10.13 8.34
N LEU A 118 19.97 -11.45 8.52
CA LEU A 118 19.00 -12.16 9.37
C LEU A 118 19.20 -11.75 10.84
N PRO A 119 18.13 -11.44 11.58
CA PRO A 119 18.21 -11.09 13.00
C PRO A 119 18.35 -12.33 13.89
N GLY A 120 18.84 -12.10 15.11
CA GLY A 120 18.97 -13.12 16.15
C GLY A 120 19.89 -14.29 15.79
N GLU A 121 19.80 -15.34 16.59
CA GLU A 121 20.54 -16.58 16.37
C GLU A 121 19.76 -17.49 15.41
N PRO A 122 20.39 -18.02 14.35
CA PRO A 122 19.70 -18.88 13.40
C PRO A 122 19.32 -20.21 14.06
N ALA A 123 18.08 -20.65 13.84
CA ALA A 123 17.66 -21.99 14.20
C ALA A 123 18.49 -23.07 13.47
N PHE A 124 18.67 -24.23 14.11
CA PHE A 124 19.45 -25.35 13.56
C PHE A 124 18.91 -25.83 12.21
N GLU A 125 17.59 -25.88 12.06
CA GLU A 125 16.91 -26.24 10.83
C GLU A 125 15.91 -25.16 10.43
N ARG A 126 15.78 -24.96 9.12
CA ARG A 126 14.82 -24.03 8.55
C ARG A 126 13.50 -24.76 8.27
N PRO A 127 12.37 -24.29 8.82
CA PRO A 127 11.06 -24.84 8.49
C PRO A 127 10.75 -24.70 6.99
N ALA A 128 10.03 -25.65 6.42
CA ALA A 128 9.66 -25.58 5.01
C ALA A 128 8.72 -24.40 4.72
N THR A 129 7.77 -24.15 5.62
CA THR A 129 6.77 -23.09 5.48
C THR A 129 6.67 -22.20 6.71
N THR A 130 6.09 -21.02 6.51
CA THR A 130 5.73 -20.09 7.59
C THR A 130 4.76 -20.75 8.58
N ALA A 131 3.86 -21.62 8.10
CA ALA A 131 2.95 -22.38 8.96
C ALA A 131 3.70 -23.36 9.87
N ASP A 132 4.70 -24.08 9.35
CA ASP A 132 5.54 -24.97 10.14
C ASP A 132 6.35 -24.20 11.20
N ALA A 133 6.88 -23.03 10.82
CA ALA A 133 7.57 -22.15 11.76
C ALA A 133 6.64 -21.70 12.90
N ILE A 134 5.37 -21.40 12.62
CA ILE A 134 4.38 -21.04 13.65
C ILE A 134 4.14 -22.19 14.66
N GLU A 135 4.16 -23.45 14.22
CA GLU A 135 4.09 -24.60 15.13
C GLU A 135 5.32 -24.68 16.04
N LEU A 136 6.51 -24.38 15.52
CA LEU A 136 7.74 -24.35 16.32
C LEU A 136 7.76 -23.19 17.33
N VAL A 137 7.23 -22.01 16.97
CA VAL A 137 7.04 -20.90 17.93
C VAL A 137 6.12 -21.33 19.06
N ALA A 138 5.00 -21.98 18.74
CA ALA A 138 4.05 -22.49 19.76
C ALA A 138 4.70 -23.54 20.69
N ALA A 139 5.65 -24.31 20.16
CA ALA A 139 6.45 -25.25 20.94
C ALA A 139 7.62 -24.60 21.72
N ASN A 140 7.71 -23.26 21.76
CA ASN A 140 8.79 -22.51 22.42
C ASN A 140 10.20 -22.84 21.89
N ILE A 141 10.32 -23.20 20.60
CA ILE A 141 11.63 -23.50 19.98
C ILE A 141 12.37 -22.22 19.58
N GLY A 142 11.63 -21.14 19.29
CA GLY A 142 12.18 -19.84 18.91
C GLY A 142 11.06 -18.85 18.58
N VAL A 143 11.44 -17.71 18.02
CA VAL A 143 10.54 -16.65 17.57
C VAL A 143 10.51 -16.58 16.05
N LEU A 144 9.46 -15.98 15.48
CA LEU A 144 9.31 -15.87 14.03
C LEU A 144 9.03 -14.43 13.62
N VAL A 145 9.78 -13.88 12.68
CA VAL A 145 9.52 -12.55 12.12
C VAL A 145 8.80 -12.67 10.78
N VAL A 146 7.64 -12.03 10.66
CA VAL A 146 6.79 -12.08 9.44
C VAL A 146 6.05 -10.76 9.23
N PRO A 147 5.54 -10.49 8.01
CA PRO A 147 4.53 -9.46 7.82
C PRO A 147 3.30 -9.71 8.72
N GLN A 148 2.71 -8.64 9.26
CA GLN A 148 1.57 -8.73 10.17
C GLN A 148 0.38 -9.51 9.58
N SER A 149 0.20 -9.48 8.26
CA SER A 149 -0.84 -10.25 7.59
C SER A 149 -0.64 -11.76 7.69
N LEU A 150 0.60 -12.26 7.63
CA LEU A 150 0.91 -13.68 7.84
C LEU A 150 0.74 -14.08 9.31
N ALA A 151 1.12 -13.21 10.25
CA ALA A 151 0.85 -13.43 11.67
C ALA A 151 -0.67 -13.54 11.96
N ARG A 152 -1.49 -12.74 11.25
CA ARG A 152 -2.96 -12.82 11.32
C ARG A 152 -3.52 -14.06 10.63
N LEU A 153 -2.96 -14.42 9.47
CA LEU A 153 -3.37 -15.61 8.71
C LEU A 153 -3.17 -16.90 9.53
N HIS A 154 -2.04 -17.01 10.23
CA HIS A 154 -1.69 -18.16 11.08
C HIS A 154 -1.99 -17.91 12.56
N HIS A 155 -2.92 -17.01 12.87
CA HIS A 155 -3.24 -16.67 14.25
C HIS A 155 -3.73 -17.89 15.04
N ARG A 156 -3.20 -18.02 16.27
CA ARG A 156 -3.60 -19.04 17.24
C ARG A 156 -3.65 -18.46 18.65
N ARG A 157 -4.38 -19.13 19.55
CA ARG A 157 -4.77 -18.56 20.87
C ARG A 157 -3.61 -18.41 21.85
N ASP A 158 -2.54 -19.17 21.69
CA ASP A 158 -1.35 -19.24 22.53
C ASP A 158 -0.22 -18.31 22.07
N LEU A 159 -0.32 -17.76 20.86
CA LEU A 159 0.64 -16.82 20.31
C LEU A 159 0.11 -15.38 20.31
N THR A 160 1.05 -14.44 20.23
CA THR A 160 0.80 -13.01 20.00
C THR A 160 1.92 -12.45 19.11
N TYR A 161 1.80 -11.19 18.70
CA TYR A 161 2.87 -10.52 17.97
C TYR A 161 3.11 -9.09 18.46
N ARG A 162 4.32 -8.58 18.18
CA ARG A 162 4.73 -7.19 18.42
C ARG A 162 5.36 -6.57 17.16
N PRO A 163 5.02 -5.32 16.81
CA PRO A 163 5.69 -4.62 15.72
C PRO A 163 7.19 -4.53 15.93
N LEU A 164 7.95 -4.73 14.86
CA LEU A 164 9.37 -4.42 14.81
C LEU A 164 9.56 -3.05 14.14
N THR A 165 10.25 -2.14 14.83
CA THR A 165 10.36 -0.74 14.42
C THR A 165 11.45 -0.48 13.37
N ASP A 166 12.42 -1.37 13.30
CA ASP A 166 13.65 -1.28 12.49
C ASP A 166 13.81 -2.45 11.51
N ALA A 167 12.79 -3.29 11.36
CA ALA A 167 12.76 -4.36 10.36
C ALA A 167 12.32 -3.84 8.96
N PRO A 168 12.82 -4.45 7.87
CA PRO A 168 12.31 -4.16 6.54
C PRO A 168 10.80 -4.41 6.45
N GLN A 169 10.07 -3.50 5.81
CA GLN A 169 8.64 -3.69 5.53
C GLN A 169 8.44 -4.60 4.32
N SER A 170 7.23 -5.17 4.18
CA SER A 170 6.87 -5.96 3.00
C SER A 170 5.81 -5.23 2.18
N ASP A 171 6.16 -4.83 0.97
CA ASP A 171 5.28 -4.07 0.09
C ASP A 171 4.42 -4.99 -0.78
N ILE A 172 3.12 -4.72 -0.82
CA ILE A 172 2.17 -5.38 -1.72
C ILE A 172 1.92 -4.52 -2.95
N ALA A 173 1.99 -5.12 -4.13
CA ALA A 173 1.72 -4.48 -5.40
C ALA A 173 0.69 -5.26 -6.22
N LEU A 174 -0.07 -4.54 -7.04
CA LEU A 174 -0.69 -5.13 -8.22
C LEU A 174 0.40 -5.24 -9.29
N SER A 175 0.63 -6.42 -9.84
CA SER A 175 1.63 -6.70 -10.87
C SER A 175 1.01 -7.42 -12.05
N TRP A 176 1.48 -7.14 -13.26
CA TRP A 176 1.08 -7.82 -14.49
C TRP A 176 2.22 -7.73 -15.51
N ARG A 177 2.20 -8.59 -16.52
CA ARG A 177 3.19 -8.57 -17.60
C ARG A 177 3.12 -7.26 -18.37
N GLU A 178 4.26 -6.60 -18.53
CA GLU A 178 4.33 -5.30 -19.22
C GLU A 178 3.84 -5.40 -20.67
N ASP A 179 4.19 -6.48 -21.36
CA ASP A 179 3.82 -6.76 -22.75
C ASP A 179 2.37 -7.27 -22.94
N ALA A 180 1.61 -7.43 -21.84
CA ALA A 180 0.24 -7.96 -21.85
C ALA A 180 -0.74 -7.05 -21.10
N THR A 181 -0.61 -5.74 -21.27
CA THR A 181 -1.57 -4.76 -20.70
C THR A 181 -2.86 -4.72 -21.53
N THR A 182 -3.84 -5.54 -21.15
CA THR A 182 -5.16 -5.64 -21.81
C THR A 182 -6.18 -4.65 -21.22
N ASP A 183 -7.30 -4.44 -21.92
CA ASP A 183 -8.42 -3.62 -21.41
C ASP A 183 -8.93 -4.08 -20.03
N ARG A 184 -8.96 -5.40 -19.81
CA ARG A 184 -9.37 -6.00 -18.51
C ARG A 184 -8.36 -5.69 -17.39
N VAL A 185 -7.08 -5.70 -17.71
CA VAL A 185 -6.03 -5.27 -16.76
C VAL A 185 -6.19 -3.78 -16.44
N GLU A 186 -6.46 -2.93 -17.43
CA GLU A 186 -6.73 -1.50 -17.23
C GLU A 186 -7.97 -1.22 -16.38
N ASP A 187 -9.04 -2.01 -16.57
CA ASP A 187 -10.24 -1.97 -15.74
C ASP A 187 -9.89 -2.32 -14.28
N PHE A 188 -9.14 -3.40 -14.05
CA PHE A 188 -8.72 -3.79 -12.70
C PHE A 188 -7.79 -2.76 -12.06
N ILE A 189 -6.84 -2.19 -12.81
CA ILE A 189 -6.01 -1.05 -12.39
C ILE A 189 -6.91 0.11 -11.95
N GLY A 190 -7.99 0.38 -12.68
CA GLY A 190 -8.93 1.42 -12.33
C GLY A 190 -9.67 1.16 -11.03
N ILE A 191 -10.05 -0.09 -10.77
CA ILE A 191 -10.66 -0.50 -9.50
C ILE A 191 -9.67 -0.33 -8.34
N VAL A 192 -8.43 -0.79 -8.53
CA VAL A 192 -7.39 -0.72 -7.48
C VAL A 192 -7.03 0.72 -7.14
N ARG A 193 -6.98 1.62 -8.14
CA ARG A 193 -6.78 3.06 -7.96
C ARG A 193 -8.03 3.81 -7.47
N GLY A 194 -9.16 3.13 -7.29
CA GLY A 194 -10.40 3.75 -6.82
C GLY A 194 -11.09 4.67 -7.84
N ARG A 195 -10.77 4.57 -9.14
CA ARG A 195 -11.49 5.31 -10.20
C ARG A 195 -12.96 4.92 -10.15
N THR A 196 -13.88 5.88 -10.16
CA THR A 196 -15.33 5.60 -10.25
C THR A 196 -15.71 5.25 -11.69
N VAL A 197 -16.84 4.54 -11.88
CA VAL A 197 -17.32 4.09 -13.20
C VAL A 197 -17.54 5.26 -14.19
N ASN A 198 -17.71 6.48 -13.68
CA ASN A 198 -17.86 7.71 -14.48
C ASN A 198 -16.55 8.45 -14.79
N SER A 199 -15.37 7.89 -14.45
CA SER A 199 -14.09 8.52 -14.74
C SER A 199 -13.67 8.26 -16.20
N SER A 200 -14.27 9.01 -17.12
CA SER A 200 -14.00 8.96 -18.57
C SER A 200 -12.70 9.66 -18.98
N ARG A 201 -11.58 9.38 -18.30
CA ARG A 201 -10.23 9.76 -18.77
C ARG A 201 -9.52 8.50 -19.25
N GLY A 202 -9.88 8.04 -20.45
CA GLY A 202 -9.25 6.87 -21.08
C GLY A 202 -9.93 6.33 -22.32
N ARG A 203 -11.25 6.52 -22.48
CA ARG A 203 -11.91 6.25 -23.76
C ARG A 203 -11.68 7.43 -24.70
N THR A 204 -10.79 7.27 -25.67
CA THR A 204 -10.70 8.16 -26.84
C THR A 204 -12.10 8.28 -27.44
N GLN A 205 -12.73 9.45 -27.29
CA GLN A 205 -13.93 9.78 -28.05
C GLN A 205 -13.51 9.92 -29.52
N PRO A 206 -14.26 9.35 -30.49
CA PRO A 206 -14.05 9.68 -31.89
C PRO A 206 -14.32 11.18 -32.08
N GLU A 207 -13.36 11.84 -32.70
CA GLU A 207 -13.33 13.27 -32.98
C GLU A 207 -14.59 13.67 -33.77
N PRO A 208 -15.40 14.65 -33.31
CA PRO A 208 -16.60 15.03 -34.03
C PRO A 208 -16.20 15.77 -35.32
N GLU A 209 -16.64 15.23 -36.45
CA GLU A 209 -16.50 15.82 -37.78
C GLU A 209 -16.87 17.32 -37.77
N ARG A 210 -15.87 18.14 -38.08
CA ARG A 210 -15.99 19.58 -38.25
C ARG A 210 -16.83 19.86 -39.50
N LYS A 211 -18.14 20.08 -39.32
CA LYS A 211 -19.00 20.63 -40.38
C LYS A 211 -18.51 22.01 -40.81
N GLU A 212 -18.02 22.08 -42.05
CA GLU A 212 -17.70 23.32 -42.75
C GLU A 212 -18.91 24.26 -42.77
N ARG A 213 -18.72 25.47 -42.24
CA ARG A 213 -19.72 26.54 -42.32
C ARG A 213 -19.36 27.45 -43.48
N SER A 214 -20.10 27.26 -44.58
CA SER A 214 -20.11 28.10 -45.78
C SER A 214 -20.20 29.59 -45.45
N GLU A 215 -19.36 30.35 -46.14
CA GLU A 215 -19.32 31.81 -46.19
C GLU A 215 -20.67 32.41 -46.63
N LYS A 216 -21.05 33.54 -46.01
CA LYS A 216 -21.86 34.59 -46.65
C LYS A 216 -21.31 35.97 -46.31
N THR A 217 -21.01 36.66 -47.39
CA THR A 217 -20.49 38.01 -47.63
C THR A 217 -21.39 39.13 -47.13
N GLY A 218 -20.82 40.30 -46.78
CA GLY A 218 -21.62 41.50 -46.51
C GLY A 218 -20.98 42.76 -45.90
N ALA A 219 -19.91 43.29 -46.51
CA ALA A 219 -19.54 44.72 -46.69
C ALA A 219 -19.68 45.83 -45.58
N ARG A 220 -18.53 46.50 -45.33
CA ARG A 220 -18.24 47.97 -45.19
C ARG A 220 -18.81 48.71 -43.95
N LYS A 221 -18.21 49.76 -43.35
CA LYS A 221 -17.00 50.61 -43.50
C LYS A 221 -16.87 51.40 -42.17
N ALA A 222 -15.68 51.58 -41.60
CA ALA A 222 -14.90 52.84 -41.56
C ALA A 222 -14.83 53.52 -40.17
N ALA A 223 -13.67 54.14 -39.95
CA ALA A 223 -13.09 54.64 -38.70
C ALA A 223 -13.71 55.92 -38.12
N GLY A 224 -13.45 56.15 -36.83
CA GLY A 224 -13.63 57.42 -36.15
C GLY A 224 -12.80 57.50 -34.86
N THR A 225 -11.75 58.30 -34.90
CA THR A 225 -10.84 58.69 -33.81
C THR A 225 -11.51 59.56 -32.75
N GLY A 226 -11.10 59.44 -31.48
CA GLY A 226 -11.46 60.42 -30.45
C GLY A 226 -10.76 60.19 -29.11
N LYS A 227 -9.77 61.03 -28.79
CA LYS A 227 -9.02 61.12 -27.53
C LYS A 227 -9.80 61.98 -26.54
N GLY A 228 -9.80 61.64 -25.25
CA GLY A 228 -10.33 62.52 -24.19
C GLY A 228 -10.04 62.00 -22.78
N ALA A 229 -9.35 62.80 -21.98
CA ALA A 229 -8.89 62.51 -20.62
C ALA A 229 -9.71 63.27 -19.57
N ALA A 230 -9.92 62.66 -18.39
CA ALA A 230 -10.08 63.29 -17.05
C ALA A 230 -10.46 62.17 -16.05
N ARG A 231 -9.66 61.84 -15.03
CA ARG A 231 -9.48 62.46 -13.69
C ARG A 231 -10.77 62.61 -12.86
N GLY A 232 -10.74 62.01 -11.65
CA GLY A 232 -11.63 62.26 -10.51
C GLY A 232 -11.83 60.97 -9.70
N ALA A 233 -11.15 60.80 -8.56
CA ALA A 233 -11.66 61.08 -7.20
C ALA A 233 -12.70 60.03 -6.75
N SER A 234 -12.73 59.46 -5.55
CA SER A 234 -12.10 59.74 -4.27
C SER A 234 -12.42 58.54 -3.36
N GLY A 235 -11.43 58.02 -2.64
CA GLY A 235 -11.63 57.00 -1.60
C GLY A 235 -11.88 57.63 -0.22
N ARG A 236 -12.93 57.14 0.45
CA ARG A 236 -13.32 57.28 1.87
C ARG A 236 -14.33 56.14 2.08
N SER A 237 -14.49 55.44 3.21
CA SER A 237 -13.97 55.47 4.58
C SER A 237 -14.71 54.36 5.36
N GLY A 238 -14.18 53.92 6.51
CA GLY A 238 -14.91 53.19 7.57
C GLY A 238 -14.49 51.73 7.71
N ALA A 239 -13.64 51.32 8.66
CA ALA A 239 -13.90 51.10 10.10
C ALA A 239 -14.92 49.96 10.32
N SER A 240 -14.77 48.95 11.17
CA SER A 240 -13.99 48.73 12.39
C SER A 240 -14.14 47.26 12.82
N GLY A 241 -13.27 46.73 13.69
CA GLY A 241 -13.52 45.43 14.35
C GLY A 241 -12.30 44.74 14.97
N ARG A 242 -11.93 45.17 16.19
CA ARG A 242 -11.11 44.47 17.22
C ARG A 242 -11.68 43.05 17.48
N SER A 243 -10.99 42.04 18.02
CA SER A 243 -9.90 41.90 19.02
C SER A 243 -9.47 40.42 19.01
N GLY A 244 -8.19 40.08 19.15
CA GLY A 244 -7.54 39.79 20.45
C GLY A 244 -7.43 38.28 20.65
N GLY A 245 -6.26 37.66 20.44
CA GLY A 245 -5.27 37.35 21.50
C GLY A 245 -5.27 35.83 21.71
N SER A 246 -4.21 35.10 22.00
CA SER A 246 -2.80 35.40 22.28
C SER A 246 -2.05 34.07 22.14
N GLY A 247 -0.99 34.04 21.35
CA GLY A 247 -0.03 32.94 21.32
C GLY A 247 1.24 33.30 22.10
N ARG A 248 2.00 32.23 22.44
CA ARG A 248 3.38 32.20 22.96
C ARG A 248 3.51 32.61 24.44
N SER A 249 4.40 32.04 25.24
CA SER A 249 5.49 31.05 25.11
C SER A 249 6.13 30.94 26.50
N GLY A 250 6.79 29.83 26.84
CA GLY A 250 7.73 29.87 27.97
C GLY A 250 8.23 28.51 28.42
N GLY A 251 9.42 28.14 27.95
CA GLY A 251 10.26 27.11 28.56
C GLY A 251 10.95 27.60 29.86
N PRO A 252 11.91 26.83 30.41
CA PRO A 252 11.87 26.38 31.81
C PRO A 252 12.98 26.95 32.73
N LYS A 253 12.88 26.67 34.05
CA LYS A 253 13.90 26.57 35.14
C LYS A 253 13.19 26.79 36.50
N GLY A 254 13.48 26.16 37.64
CA GLY A 254 14.44 25.15 38.09
C GLY A 254 14.44 25.05 39.63
N ALA A 255 14.99 23.95 40.15
CA ALA A 255 15.69 23.74 41.44
C ALA A 255 14.99 23.77 42.83
N GLY A 256 15.33 22.76 43.66
CA GLY A 256 15.26 22.77 45.14
C GLY A 256 14.94 21.39 45.78
N ALA A 257 15.82 20.39 45.78
CA ALA A 257 16.75 19.99 46.86
C ALA A 257 16.13 19.55 48.22
N ARG A 258 16.34 18.27 48.63
CA ARG A 258 17.16 17.85 49.81
C ARG A 258 17.11 16.34 50.17
N LYS A 259 18.32 15.76 50.27
CA LYS A 259 18.91 14.82 51.28
C LYS A 259 18.20 13.51 51.69
N GLY A 260 18.95 12.40 51.56
CA GLY A 260 18.89 11.24 52.48
C GLY A 260 19.54 9.95 51.97
N LYS A 261 20.76 9.63 52.44
CA LYS A 261 21.42 8.30 52.46
C LYS A 261 22.12 8.18 53.83
N PRO A 262 22.61 7.01 54.30
CA PRO A 262 22.19 5.61 54.09
C PRO A 262 22.03 4.85 55.44
N LYS A 263 21.62 3.56 55.45
CA LYS A 263 22.02 2.63 56.53
C LYS A 263 22.16 1.19 56.02
N ARG A 264 23.28 0.59 56.39
CA ARG A 264 23.65 -0.83 56.25
C ARG A 264 23.04 -1.67 57.38
N ARG A 265 23.09 -2.99 57.15
CA ARG A 265 23.16 -4.17 58.06
C ARG A 265 21.85 -4.92 58.32
N GLY A 266 21.97 -6.23 58.13
CA GLY A 266 20.99 -7.30 58.29
C GLY A 266 21.41 -8.41 57.37
#